data_AF-A0A8J2MFF8-F1
#
_entry.id   AF-A0A8J2MFF8-F1
#
_cell.length_a   1.000
_cell.length_b   1.000
_cell.length_c   1.000
_cell.angle_alpha   90.00
_cell.angle_beta   90.00
_cell.angle_gamma   90.00
#
_symmetry.space_group_name_H-M   'P 1'
#
loop_
_entity.id
_entity.type
_entity.pdbx_description
1 polymer ?
#
loop_
_entity_poly.entity_id
_entity_poly.type
_entity_poly.pdbx_seq_one_letter_code
_entity_poly.pdbx_strand_id
1 'polypeptide(L)'
;MFKKNLLIYLAIGFLILGCFINQVEARRKILRGRKTITRQYYRGLAIPAWSIVVLTGLAMLTVGGGLYVALKKIVVDSSDDGTTNSYHPAIQDDV
;
A
#
# COMPACT_ATOMS: atom_id res chain seq x y z
N MET A 1 26.79 -3.12 -0.26
CA MET A 1 25.75 -2.69 -1.23
C MET A 1 25.25 -3.93 -1.96
N PHE A 2 24.15 -4.53 -1.51
CA PHE A 2 23.61 -5.76 -2.10
C PHE A 2 23.27 -5.53 -3.58
N LYS A 3 23.65 -6.46 -4.46
CA LYS A 3 23.29 -6.37 -5.88
C LYS A 3 21.77 -6.40 -5.99
N LYS A 4 21.16 -5.35 -6.55
CA LYS A 4 19.69 -5.21 -6.68
C LYS A 4 19.04 -6.47 -7.27
N ASN A 5 19.70 -7.09 -8.23
CA ASN A 5 19.24 -8.34 -8.86
C ASN A 5 19.17 -9.50 -7.85
N LEU A 6 20.14 -9.63 -6.94
CA LEU A 6 20.12 -10.66 -5.89
C LEU A 6 18.91 -10.47 -4.96
N LEU A 7 18.63 -9.23 -4.55
CA LEU A 7 17.48 -8.92 -3.69
C LEU A 7 16.15 -9.23 -4.40
N ILE A 8 16.07 -8.97 -5.71
CA ILE A 8 14.88 -9.29 -6.51
C ILE A 8 14.68 -10.81 -6.59
N TYR A 9 15.73 -11.57 -6.90
CA TYR A 9 15.62 -13.04 -6.93
C TYR A 9 15.27 -13.63 -5.57
N LEU A 10 15.81 -13.07 -4.49
CA LEU A 10 15.53 -13.49 -3.12
C LEU A 10 14.06 -13.18 -2.74
N ALA A 11 13.55 -12.00 -3.11
CA ALA A 11 12.15 -11.63 -2.91
C ALA A 11 11.19 -12.54 -3.70
N ILE A 12 11.53 -12.88 -4.95
CA ILE A 12 10.78 -13.85 -5.76
C ILE A 12 10.81 -15.23 -5.10
N GLY A 13 11.97 -15.67 -4.60
CA GLY A 13 12.11 -16.92 -3.87
C GLY A 13 11.23 -16.98 -2.61
N PHE A 14 11.20 -15.91 -1.81
CA PHE A 14 10.32 -15.81 -0.65
C PHE A 14 8.83 -15.76 -1.03
N LEU A 15 8.48 -15.13 -2.15
CA LEU A 15 7.11 -15.12 -2.66
C LEU A 15 6.65 -16.52 -3.06
N ILE A 16 7.49 -17.26 -3.79
CA ILE A 16 7.21 -18.65 -4.18
C ILE A 16 7.10 -19.53 -2.93
N LEU A 17 8.04 -19.41 -1.97
CA LEU A 17 8.00 -20.14 -0.71
C LEU A 17 6.75 -19.81 0.11
N GLY A 18 6.37 -18.54 0.16
CA GLY A 18 5.16 -18.05 0.84
C GLY A 18 3.85 -18.56 0.22
N CYS A 19 3.80 -18.84 -1.08
CA CYS A 19 2.67 -19.53 -1.72
C CYS A 19 2.56 -21.00 -1.28
N PHE A 20 3.68 -21.65 -1.00
CA PHE A 20 3.70 -23.04 -0.54
C PHE A 20 3.47 -23.19 0.96
N ILE A 21 3.67 -22.12 1.75
CA ILE A 21 3.23 -22.03 3.15
C ILE A 21 1.71 -21.81 3.16
N ASN A 22 0.97 -22.83 2.75
CA ASN A 22 -0.46 -22.88 2.97
C ASN A 22 -0.73 -22.83 4.47
N GLN A 23 -1.61 -21.92 4.87
CA GLN A 23 -2.02 -21.62 6.25
C GLN A 23 -1.95 -22.86 7.15
N VAL A 24 -0.85 -22.98 7.90
CA VAL A 24 -0.69 -24.03 8.89
C VAL A 24 -1.68 -23.74 10.01
N GLU A 25 -2.73 -24.55 10.01
CA GLU A 25 -3.41 -25.02 11.22
C GLU A 25 -3.97 -23.97 12.17
N ALA A 26 -5.11 -23.38 11.81
CA ALA A 26 -6.08 -22.92 12.82
C ALA A 26 -7.44 -23.63 12.70
N ARG A 27 -7.50 -24.81 12.05
CA ARG A 27 -8.71 -25.65 12.03
C ARG A 27 -8.54 -27.07 12.57
N ARG A 28 -7.42 -27.38 13.23
CA ARG A 28 -7.42 -28.48 14.21
C ARG A 28 -7.92 -27.94 15.54
N LYS A 29 -9.23 -27.74 15.68
CA LYS A 29 -9.83 -27.81 17.02
C LYS A 29 -11.33 -28.11 17.08
N ILE A 30 -12.03 -28.20 15.94
CA ILE A 30 -13.46 -28.49 15.97
C ILE A 30 -13.74 -29.56 14.91
N LEU A 31 -14.23 -30.73 15.35
CA LEU A 31 -14.70 -31.90 14.56
C LEU A 31 -13.70 -33.05 14.35
N ARG A 32 -12.96 -33.45 15.40
CA ARG A 32 -12.69 -34.89 15.62
C ARG A 32 -13.84 -35.44 16.46
N GLY A 33 -14.97 -35.73 15.83
CA GLY A 33 -16.14 -36.31 16.50
C GLY A 33 -17.38 -36.33 15.62
N ARG A 34 -17.65 -37.53 15.06
CA ARG A 34 -18.82 -37.96 14.26
C ARG A 34 -18.79 -37.62 12.75
N LYS A 35 -18.71 -38.69 11.94
CA LYS A 35 -18.91 -38.76 10.47
C LYS A 35 -20.13 -37.94 10.04
N THR A 36 -19.98 -37.06 9.04
CA THR A 36 -20.48 -37.24 7.65
C THR A 36 -19.78 -36.22 6.74
N ILE A 37 -19.14 -36.75 5.70
CA ILE A 37 -18.49 -36.02 4.61
C ILE A 37 -19.57 -35.42 3.70
N THR A 38 -19.66 -34.09 3.65
CA THR A 38 -19.94 -33.28 2.44
C THR A 38 -19.38 -31.87 2.60
N ARG A 39 -18.29 -31.71 3.36
CA ARG A 39 -17.65 -30.40 3.47
C ARG A 39 -16.78 -30.21 2.24
N GLN A 40 -17.32 -29.60 1.19
CA GLN A 40 -16.48 -28.92 0.22
C GLN A 40 -15.70 -27.89 1.03
N TYR A 41 -14.47 -28.25 1.40
CA TYR A 41 -13.53 -27.32 1.99
C TYR A 41 -13.41 -26.21 0.96
N TYR A 42 -13.95 -25.03 1.29
CA TYR A 42 -13.69 -23.81 0.54
C TYR A 42 -12.22 -23.82 0.18
N ARG A 43 -11.92 -23.93 -1.12
CA ARG A 43 -10.54 -23.80 -1.58
C ARG A 43 -10.08 -22.44 -1.07
N GLY A 44 -9.06 -22.44 -0.23
CA GLY A 44 -8.42 -21.20 0.19
C GLY A 44 -8.03 -20.39 -1.05
N LEU A 45 -8.02 -19.07 -0.93
CA LEU A 45 -7.51 -18.21 -1.99
C LEU A 45 -6.13 -18.71 -2.42
N ALA A 46 -5.90 -18.79 -3.73
CA ALA A 46 -4.60 -19.21 -4.30
C ALA A 46 -3.45 -18.28 -3.89
N ILE A 47 -3.79 -17.09 -3.40
CA ILE A 47 -2.90 -16.02 -2.99
C ILE A 47 -2.78 -16.06 -1.46
N PRO A 48 -1.56 -16.10 -0.89
CA PRO A 48 -1.38 -16.16 0.55
C PRO A 48 -1.83 -14.86 1.22
N ALA A 49 -2.40 -14.94 2.42
CA ALA A 49 -3.03 -13.80 3.10
C ALA A 49 -2.09 -12.61 3.31
N TRP A 50 -0.81 -12.86 3.61
CA TRP A 50 0.18 -11.79 3.80
C TRP A 50 0.36 -10.93 2.54
N SER A 51 0.28 -11.53 1.36
CA SER A 51 0.45 -10.79 0.10
C SER A 51 -0.72 -9.86 -0.19
N ILE A 52 -1.94 -10.23 0.24
CA ILE A 52 -3.12 -9.37 0.14
C ILE A 52 -2.93 -8.13 1.03
N VAL A 53 -2.44 -8.31 2.25
CA VAL A 53 -2.16 -7.20 3.18
C VAL A 53 -1.06 -6.28 2.63
N VAL A 54 0.00 -6.84 2.05
CA VAL A 54 1.07 -6.04 1.43
C VAL A 54 0.54 -5.25 0.23
N LEU A 55 -0.18 -5.89 -0.69
CA LEU A 55 -0.74 -5.23 -1.87
C LEU A 55 -1.74 -4.13 -1.51
N THR A 56 -2.60 -4.38 -0.53
CA THR A 56 -3.57 -3.37 -0.05
C THR A 56 -2.87 -2.20 0.63
N GLY A 57 -1.84 -2.45 1.46
CA GLY A 57 -1.03 -1.38 2.04
C GLY A 57 -0.32 -0.53 0.99
N LEU A 58 0.23 -1.17 -0.05
CA LEU A 58 0.90 -0.49 -1.16
C LEU A 58 -0.08 0.34 -1.98
N ALA A 59 -1.28 -0.18 -2.24
CA ALA A 59 -2.36 0.55 -2.91
C ALA A 59 -2.82 1.76 -2.07
N MET A 60 -2.90 1.63 -0.75
CA MET A 60 -3.30 2.74 0.11
C MET A 60 -2.25 3.85 0.14
N LEU A 61 -0.96 3.49 0.12
CA LEU A 61 0.14 4.45 0.00
C LEU A 61 0.14 5.16 -1.36
N THR A 62 -0.10 4.45 -2.46
CA THR A 62 -0.13 5.08 -3.79
C THR A 62 -1.33 6.01 -3.94
N VAL A 63 -2.50 5.63 -3.45
CA VAL A 63 -3.70 6.48 -3.45
C VAL A 63 -3.49 7.71 -2.58
N GLY A 64 -2.98 7.55 -1.36
CA GLY A 64 -2.71 8.68 -0.45
C GLY A 64 -1.65 9.63 -1.00
N GLY A 65 -0.55 9.09 -1.55
CA GLY A 65 0.50 9.89 -2.20
C GLY A 65 -0.01 10.62 -3.45
N GLY A 66 -0.81 9.95 -4.27
CA GLY A 66 -1.46 10.57 -5.44
C GLY A 66 -2.38 11.71 -5.06
N LEU A 67 -3.21 11.52 -4.02
CA LEU A 67 -4.10 12.55 -3.49
C LEU A 67 -3.31 13.77 -2.99
N TYR A 68 -2.20 13.55 -2.29
CA TYR A 68 -1.33 14.64 -1.84
C TYR A 68 -0.76 15.45 -3.02
N VAL A 69 -0.27 14.78 -4.06
CA VAL A 69 0.27 15.45 -5.25
C VAL A 69 -0.82 16.24 -5.97
N ALA A 70 -2.02 15.68 -6.10
CA ALA A 70 -3.17 16.38 -6.69
C ALA A 70 -3.52 17.63 -5.88
N LEU A 71 -3.59 17.52 -4.54
CA LEU A 71 -3.88 18.66 -3.68
C LEU A 71 -2.80 19.73 -3.76
N LYS A 72 -1.52 19.34 -3.77
CA LYS A 72 -0.39 20.25 -3.96
C LYS A 72 -0.54 21.05 -5.25
N LYS A 73 -0.87 20.38 -6.35
CA LYS A 73 -1.06 21.01 -7.66
C LYS A 73 -2.26 21.95 -7.71
N ILE A 74 -3.38 21.57 -7.08
CA ILE A 74 -4.64 22.32 -7.16
C ILE A 74 -4.73 23.48 -6.16
N VAL A 75 -4.04 23.40 -5.02
CA VAL A 75 -4.19 24.37 -3.93
C VAL A 75 -2.95 25.23 -3.78
N VAL A 76 -1.77 24.63 -3.83
CA VAL A 76 -0.50 25.33 -3.53
C VAL A 76 0.08 25.92 -4.81
N ASP A 77 0.27 25.11 -5.85
CA ASP A 77 0.88 25.60 -7.09
C ASP A 77 -0.05 26.61 -7.82
N SER A 78 -1.37 26.45 -7.72
CA SER A 78 -2.35 27.41 -8.25
C SER A 78 -2.34 28.78 -7.57
N SER A 79 -1.90 28.85 -6.31
CA SER A 79 -1.77 30.12 -5.58
C SER A 79 -0.46 30.85 -5.87
N ASP A 80 0.50 30.18 -6.51
CA ASP A 80 1.83 30.71 -6.82
C ASP A 80 1.96 31.19 -8.28
N ASP A 81 0.96 30.89 -9.14
CA ASP A 81 0.96 31.16 -10.59
C ASP A 81 0.74 32.65 -10.97
N GLY A 82 0.84 33.61 -10.05
CA GLY A 82 0.76 35.01 -10.46
C GLY A 82 0.91 36.04 -9.34
N THR A 83 2.05 36.72 -9.34
CA THR A 83 2.17 38.15 -8.97
C THR A 83 1.61 38.54 -7.60
N THR A 84 2.20 38.08 -6.49
CA THR A 84 1.92 38.69 -5.18
C THR A 84 3.18 38.82 -4.31
N ASN A 85 4.24 39.40 -4.88
CA ASN A 85 5.17 40.23 -4.10
C ASN A 85 4.78 41.70 -4.32
N SER A 86 3.51 42.03 -4.08
CA SER A 86 3.04 43.41 -4.05
C SER A 86 3.44 44.00 -2.70
N TYR A 87 4.76 44.23 -2.54
CA TYR A 87 5.25 45.21 -1.59
C TYR A 87 4.60 46.54 -1.99
N HIS A 88 3.54 46.93 -1.28
CA HIS A 88 3.01 48.28 -1.34
C HIS A 88 3.84 49.11 -0.35
N PRO A 89 4.80 49.93 -0.81
CA PRO A 89 5.43 50.88 0.09
C PRO A 89 4.34 51.78 0.69
N ALA A 90 4.44 52.03 2.00
CA ALA A 90 3.59 53.02 2.64
C ALA A 90 3.81 54.37 1.97
N ILE A 91 2.73 55.13 1.75
CA ILE A 91 2.81 56.52 1.28
C ILE A 91 3.72 57.28 2.23
N GLN A 92 4.82 57.80 1.69
CA GLN A 92 5.71 58.72 2.39
C GLN A 92 5.22 60.12 2.00
N ASP A 93 4.69 60.86 2.98
CA ASP A 93 4.42 62.28 2.80
C ASP A 93 5.77 63.01 2.84
N ASP A 94 6.19 63.54 1.70
CA ASP A 94 7.41 64.35 1.59
C ASP A 94 7.20 65.67 2.36
N VAL A 95 8.09 65.95 3.33
CA VAL A 95 8.13 67.19 4.14
C VAL A 95 8.91 68.31 3.48
#